data_AF-A0A382JE30-F1
#
_entry.id   AF-A0A382JE30-F1
#
_cell.length_a   1.000
_cell.length_b   1.000
_cell.length_c   1.000
_cell.angle_alpha   90.00
_cell.angle_beta   90.00
_cell.angle_gamma   90.00
#
_symmetry.space_group_name_H-M   'P 1'
#
loop_
_entity.id
_entity.type
_entity.pdbx_description
1 polymer ?
#
loop_
_entity_poly.entity_id
_entity_poly.type
_entity_poly.pdbx_seq_one_letter_code
_entity_poly.pdbx_strand_id
1 'polypeptide(L)'
;MDQLMDWARPEALADAAKNAGCRSIAFTYNDPVIFAEYAIDCAIAARERGVKTVAVTAGYIMSEARRDFYAHLDGANIDLKAFTEPFYHKLCFAHLDPVLETLVWLRNESDVWFEVTTLLIPGQNDTEEEVGQLCAWFIANLGPDVPLHFTAFHPDFKMMNIPATPPSTLFRARRQALDIGLHHVYTGNVHNADGQSTYCAACGTRLIERNGYTLGEWRLDA
;
A
#
# COMPACT_ATOMS: atom_id res chain seq x y z
N MET A 1 -15.70 3.56 31.51
CA MET A 1 -15.14 2.31 30.97
C MET A 1 -14.04 2.73 30.04
N ASP A 2 -12.82 2.22 30.23
CA ASP A 2 -11.69 2.60 29.38
C ASP A 2 -11.98 2.10 27.96
N GLN A 3 -12.05 3.00 26.97
CA GLN A 3 -12.37 2.65 25.58
C GLN A 3 -11.37 1.64 24.99
N LEU A 4 -10.18 1.53 25.59
CA LEU A 4 -9.16 0.56 25.22
C LEU A 4 -9.53 -0.91 25.56
N MET A 5 -10.59 -1.13 26.35
CA MET A 5 -11.06 -2.47 26.73
C MET A 5 -12.41 -2.85 26.08
N ASP A 6 -12.92 -2.02 25.16
CA ASP A 6 -14.19 -2.33 24.48
C ASP A 6 -14.01 -3.49 23.48
N TRP A 7 -14.99 -4.38 23.47
CA TRP A 7 -14.99 -5.54 22.58
C TRP A 7 -15.36 -5.14 21.16
N ALA A 8 -14.39 -5.17 20.25
CA ALA A 8 -14.61 -5.01 18.83
C ALA A 8 -15.06 -6.33 18.20
N ARG A 9 -16.34 -6.70 18.30
CA ARG A 9 -16.85 -7.86 17.54
C ARG A 9 -16.96 -7.53 16.05
N PRO A 10 -16.76 -8.50 15.14
CA PRO A 10 -16.91 -8.30 13.69
C PRO A 10 -18.18 -7.54 13.29
N GLU A 11 -19.33 -7.95 13.83
CA GLU A 11 -20.62 -7.32 13.53
C GLU A 11 -20.70 -5.89 14.07
N ALA A 12 -20.14 -5.66 15.27
CA ALA A 12 -20.12 -4.35 15.90
C ALA A 12 -19.28 -3.35 15.09
N LEU A 13 -18.12 -3.79 14.55
CA LEU A 13 -17.30 -2.96 13.66
C LEU A 13 -18.04 -2.64 12.36
N ALA A 14 -18.68 -3.64 11.77
CA ALA A 14 -19.41 -3.47 10.53
C ALA A 14 -20.65 -2.56 10.70
N ASP A 15 -21.38 -2.70 11.81
CA ASP A 15 -22.51 -1.81 12.16
C ASP A 15 -22.03 -0.38 12.44
N ALA A 16 -20.91 -0.22 13.15
CA ALA A 16 -20.33 1.10 13.40
C ALA A 16 -19.93 1.80 12.08
N ALA A 17 -19.27 1.08 11.17
CA ALA A 17 -18.90 1.60 9.86
C ALA A 17 -20.14 2.01 9.04
N LYS A 18 -21.17 1.15 8.99
CA LYS A 18 -22.42 1.45 8.29
C LYS A 18 -23.14 2.66 8.88
N ASN A 19 -23.28 2.72 10.21
CA ASN A 19 -23.96 3.81 10.90
C ASN A 19 -23.23 5.14 10.76
N ALA A 20 -21.89 5.11 10.67
CA ALA A 20 -21.07 6.28 10.39
C ALA A 20 -21.09 6.72 8.90
N GLY A 21 -21.74 5.96 8.01
CA GLY A 21 -21.74 6.21 6.57
C GLY A 21 -20.39 5.93 5.90
N CYS A 22 -19.53 5.14 6.54
CA CYS A 22 -18.25 4.72 5.96
C CYS A 22 -18.49 3.77 4.78
N ARG A 23 -17.73 3.98 3.69
CA ARG A 23 -17.76 3.09 2.51
C ARG A 23 -16.93 1.83 2.70
N SER A 24 -15.97 1.86 3.62
CA SER A 24 -15.05 0.76 3.85
C SER A 24 -14.49 0.73 5.26
N ILE A 25 -13.96 -0.42 5.65
CA ILE A 25 -13.11 -0.63 6.83
C ILE A 25 -11.69 -0.96 6.35
N ALA A 26 -10.67 -0.38 6.99
CA ALA A 26 -9.27 -0.70 6.72
C ALA A 26 -8.66 -1.44 7.91
N PHE A 27 -8.06 -2.60 7.65
CA PHE A 27 -7.24 -3.32 8.63
C PHE A 27 -5.79 -2.82 8.51
N THR A 28 -5.31 -2.09 9.51
CA THR A 28 -4.02 -1.39 9.48
C THR A 28 -3.48 -1.15 10.91
N TYR A 29 -2.35 -0.42 11.02
CA TYR A 29 -1.49 -0.18 12.20
C TYR A 29 -0.76 -1.42 12.72
N ASN A 30 -1.49 -2.52 12.93
CA ASN A 30 -0.91 -3.85 13.06
C ASN A 30 -1.09 -4.58 11.73
N ASP A 31 -0.18 -5.50 11.42
CA ASP A 31 -0.30 -6.29 10.19
C ASP A 31 -1.49 -7.26 10.30
N PRO A 32 -2.51 -7.15 9.43
CA PRO A 32 -3.69 -8.00 9.48
C PRO A 32 -3.44 -9.48 9.21
N VAL A 33 -2.29 -9.83 8.63
CA VAL A 33 -1.89 -11.24 8.46
C VAL A 33 -1.67 -11.92 9.82
N ILE A 34 -1.26 -11.18 10.86
CA ILE A 34 -1.01 -11.74 12.21
C ILE A 34 -2.31 -12.12 12.93
N PHE A 35 -3.43 -11.54 12.53
CA PHE A 35 -4.76 -11.81 13.09
C PHE A 35 -5.76 -12.15 11.97
N ALA A 36 -5.30 -12.93 10.99
CA ALA A 36 -6.03 -13.21 9.75
C ALA A 36 -7.47 -13.68 9.97
N GLU A 37 -7.71 -14.59 10.92
CA GLU A 37 -9.04 -15.14 11.22
C GLU A 37 -10.00 -14.03 11.65
N TYR A 38 -9.55 -13.14 12.53
CA TYR A 38 -10.37 -12.02 12.99
C TYR A 38 -10.61 -10.99 11.87
N ALA A 39 -9.60 -10.71 11.04
CA ALA A 39 -9.76 -9.84 9.88
C ALA A 39 -10.75 -10.42 8.85
N ILE A 40 -10.71 -11.73 8.61
CA ILE A 40 -11.64 -12.46 7.74
C ILE A 40 -13.07 -12.35 8.27
N ASP A 41 -13.29 -12.64 9.56
CA ASP A 41 -14.62 -12.54 10.18
C ASP A 41 -15.18 -11.11 10.06
N CYS A 42 -14.33 -10.09 10.30
CA CYS A 42 -14.70 -8.69 10.11
C CYS A 42 -15.06 -8.37 8.65
N ALA A 43 -14.32 -8.91 7.69
CA ALA A 43 -14.58 -8.69 6.27
C ALA A 43 -15.89 -9.34 5.81
N ILE A 44 -16.20 -10.53 6.30
CA ILE A 44 -17.49 -11.19 6.06
C ILE A 44 -18.63 -10.33 6.62
N ALA A 45 -18.54 -9.92 7.90
CA ALA A 45 -19.56 -9.11 8.55
C ALA A 45 -19.77 -7.74 7.86
N ALA A 46 -18.69 -7.12 7.37
CA ALA A 46 -18.72 -5.87 6.61
C ALA A 46 -19.46 -6.03 5.28
N ARG A 47 -19.16 -7.11 4.54
CA ARG A 47 -19.79 -7.41 3.25
C ARG A 47 -21.30 -7.61 3.37
N GLU A 48 -21.77 -8.28 4.41
CA GLU A 48 -23.22 -8.43 4.70
C GLU A 48 -23.94 -7.08 4.86
N ARG A 49 -23.20 -6.03 5.22
CA ARG A 49 -23.71 -4.67 5.41
C ARG A 49 -23.44 -3.74 4.22
N GLY A 50 -22.86 -4.25 3.14
CA GLY A 50 -22.47 -3.47 1.97
C GLY A 50 -21.27 -2.55 2.21
N VAL A 51 -20.46 -2.84 3.23
CA VAL A 51 -19.25 -2.09 3.56
C VAL A 51 -18.05 -2.84 2.99
N LYS A 52 -17.20 -2.14 2.22
CA LYS A 52 -15.98 -2.74 1.64
C LYS A 52 -14.89 -2.95 2.67
N THR A 53 -13.90 -3.79 2.38
CA THR A 53 -12.73 -3.98 3.24
C THR A 53 -11.42 -3.84 2.50
N VAL A 54 -10.43 -3.26 3.19
CA VAL A 54 -9.07 -3.06 2.68
C VAL A 54 -8.07 -3.54 3.71
N ALA A 55 -7.02 -4.24 3.29
CA ALA A 55 -5.89 -4.59 4.15
C ALA A 55 -4.65 -3.73 3.84
N VAL A 56 -3.96 -3.24 4.85
CA VAL A 56 -2.62 -2.64 4.73
C VAL A 56 -1.65 -3.58 5.45
N THR A 57 -0.76 -4.22 4.70
CA THR A 57 0.06 -5.34 5.21
C THR A 57 1.45 -5.35 4.57
N ALA A 58 2.42 -5.98 5.23
CA ALA A 58 3.69 -6.33 4.62
C ALA A 58 3.56 -7.42 3.54
N GLY A 59 2.41 -8.08 3.42
CA GLY A 59 2.20 -9.17 2.47
C GLY A 59 3.07 -10.40 2.76
N TYR A 60 3.58 -10.51 3.99
CA TYR A 60 4.45 -11.61 4.41
C TYR A 60 3.59 -12.79 4.90
N ILE A 61 3.00 -13.50 3.95
CA ILE A 61 2.00 -14.55 4.18
C ILE A 61 2.37 -15.84 3.44
N MET A 62 2.13 -16.98 4.09
CA MET A 62 2.33 -18.31 3.51
C MET A 62 1.36 -18.56 2.36
N SER A 63 1.80 -19.32 1.36
CA SER A 63 1.02 -19.59 0.14
C SER A 63 -0.38 -20.15 0.41
N GLU A 64 -0.50 -21.00 1.40
CA GLU A 64 -1.71 -21.72 1.80
C GLU A 64 -2.77 -20.80 2.41
N ALA A 65 -2.35 -19.70 3.05
CA ALA A 65 -3.24 -18.77 3.72
C ALA A 65 -3.70 -17.61 2.83
N ARG A 66 -3.00 -17.35 1.71
CA ARG A 66 -3.30 -16.23 0.79
C ARG A 66 -4.75 -16.25 0.34
N ARG A 67 -5.23 -17.42 -0.13
CA ARG A 67 -6.58 -17.55 -0.70
C ARG A 67 -7.65 -17.15 0.32
N ASP A 68 -7.58 -17.69 1.53
CA ASP A 68 -8.59 -17.45 2.55
C ASP A 68 -8.55 -16.00 3.05
N PHE A 69 -7.34 -15.46 3.25
CA PHE A 69 -7.16 -14.07 3.69
C PHE A 69 -7.69 -13.05 2.68
N TYR A 70 -7.37 -13.24 1.39
CA TYR A 70 -7.74 -12.27 0.35
C TYR A 70 -9.16 -12.47 -0.22
N ALA A 71 -9.80 -13.64 -0.05
CA ALA A 71 -11.13 -13.92 -0.61
C ALA A 71 -12.24 -12.94 -0.19
N HIS A 72 -12.08 -12.30 0.97
CA HIS A 72 -13.08 -11.41 1.54
C HIS A 72 -12.71 -9.92 1.49
N LEU A 73 -11.55 -9.58 0.93
CA LEU A 73 -11.09 -8.20 0.80
C LEU A 73 -11.51 -7.60 -0.54
N ASP A 74 -11.82 -6.30 -0.55
CA ASP A 74 -12.03 -5.53 -1.78
C ASP A 74 -10.75 -4.87 -2.27
N GLY A 75 -9.82 -4.58 -1.36
CA GLY A 75 -8.54 -3.96 -1.68
C GLY A 75 -7.39 -4.36 -0.76
N ALA A 76 -6.15 -4.19 -1.23
CA ALA A 76 -4.95 -4.35 -0.42
C ALA A 76 -3.87 -3.31 -0.76
N ASN A 77 -3.16 -2.81 0.24
CA ASN A 77 -1.90 -2.10 0.06
C ASN A 77 -0.78 -2.96 0.65
N ILE A 78 0.17 -3.36 -0.20
CA ILE A 78 1.27 -4.24 0.17
C ILE A 78 2.56 -3.43 0.32
N ASP A 79 3.19 -3.50 1.49
CA ASP A 79 4.46 -2.83 1.73
C ASP A 79 5.64 -3.65 1.18
N LEU A 80 6.10 -3.30 -0.02
CA LEU A 80 7.40 -3.73 -0.54
C LEU A 80 8.47 -2.78 0.01
N LYS A 81 8.99 -3.11 1.19
CA LYS A 81 9.79 -2.17 2.02
C LYS A 81 11.17 -1.87 1.45
N ALA A 82 11.74 -2.78 0.68
CA ALA A 82 13.05 -2.63 0.03
C ALA A 82 13.16 -3.63 -1.11
N PHE A 83 14.27 -3.62 -1.84
CA PHE A 83 14.54 -4.61 -2.90
C PHE A 83 15.83 -5.39 -2.66
N THR A 84 16.24 -5.49 -1.39
CA THR A 84 17.44 -6.19 -0.98
C THR A 84 17.20 -7.07 0.23
N GLU A 85 17.69 -8.30 0.18
CA GLU A 85 17.59 -9.26 1.28
C GLU A 85 18.24 -8.77 2.58
N PRO A 86 19.41 -8.07 2.57
CA PRO A 86 19.99 -7.50 3.79
C PRO A 86 19.08 -6.50 4.53
N PHE A 87 18.27 -5.71 3.81
CA PHE A 87 17.32 -4.79 4.45
C PHE A 87 16.25 -5.58 5.20
N TYR A 88 15.65 -6.58 4.53
CA TYR A 88 14.61 -7.43 5.10
C TYR A 88 15.11 -8.18 6.33
N HIS A 89 16.31 -8.77 6.27
CA HIS A 89 16.87 -9.51 7.40
C HIS A 89 17.20 -8.60 8.59
N LYS A 90 17.77 -7.40 8.35
CA LYS A 90 18.28 -6.53 9.43
C LYS A 90 17.23 -5.62 10.06
N LEU A 91 16.33 -5.06 9.24
CA LEU A 91 15.36 -4.07 9.69
C LEU A 91 13.95 -4.64 9.84
N CYS A 92 13.57 -5.61 9.00
CA CYS A 92 12.23 -6.20 9.03
C CYS A 92 12.18 -7.53 9.79
N PHE A 93 13.32 -8.18 10.01
CA PHE A 93 13.40 -9.55 10.54
C PHE A 93 12.58 -10.54 9.71
N ALA A 94 12.64 -10.38 8.38
CA ALA A 94 11.88 -11.14 7.40
C ALA A 94 12.73 -11.44 6.16
N HIS A 95 12.13 -12.03 5.13
CA HIS A 95 12.72 -12.30 3.82
C HIS A 95 12.00 -11.50 2.72
N LEU A 96 12.70 -11.14 1.64
CA LEU A 96 12.09 -10.43 0.51
C LEU A 96 11.16 -11.34 -0.31
N ASP A 97 11.61 -12.56 -0.61
CA ASP A 97 10.94 -13.48 -1.54
C ASP A 97 9.46 -13.74 -1.21
N PRO A 98 9.03 -13.99 0.06
CA PRO A 98 7.62 -14.22 0.36
C PRO A 98 6.69 -13.03 0.04
N VAL A 99 7.22 -11.80 0.09
CA VAL A 99 6.47 -10.59 -0.30
C VAL A 99 6.33 -10.54 -1.82
N LEU A 100 7.41 -10.81 -2.56
CA LEU A 100 7.40 -10.85 -4.02
C LEU A 100 6.45 -11.93 -4.55
N GLU A 101 6.48 -13.12 -3.96
CA GLU A 101 5.53 -14.20 -4.29
C GLU A 101 4.07 -13.80 -4.04
N THR A 102 3.80 -13.11 -2.94
CA THR A 102 2.44 -12.64 -2.63
C THR A 102 1.96 -11.61 -3.66
N LEU A 103 2.82 -10.70 -4.09
CA LEU A 103 2.51 -9.73 -5.14
C LEU A 103 2.22 -10.41 -6.50
N VAL A 104 3.04 -11.39 -6.88
CA VAL A 104 2.84 -12.17 -8.12
C VAL A 104 1.54 -12.97 -8.04
N TRP A 105 1.25 -13.56 -6.88
CA TRP A 105 -0.01 -14.28 -6.66
C TRP A 105 -1.22 -13.35 -6.75
N LEU A 106 -1.18 -12.18 -6.08
CA LEU A 106 -2.26 -11.18 -6.17
C LEU A 106 -2.51 -10.74 -7.61
N ARG A 107 -1.45 -10.57 -8.40
CA ARG A 107 -1.58 -10.18 -9.82
C ARG A 107 -2.25 -11.23 -10.69
N ASN A 108 -1.95 -12.51 -10.45
CA ASN A 108 -2.27 -13.59 -11.39
C ASN A 108 -3.45 -14.47 -10.94
N GLU A 109 -3.75 -14.51 -9.64
CA GLU A 109 -4.68 -15.47 -9.04
C GLU A 109 -5.78 -14.84 -8.18
N SER A 110 -5.82 -13.51 -8.06
CA SER A 110 -6.80 -12.78 -7.24
C SER A 110 -7.51 -11.68 -8.01
N ASP A 111 -8.77 -11.41 -7.63
CA ASP A 111 -9.57 -10.28 -8.12
C ASP A 111 -9.46 -9.05 -7.19
N VAL A 112 -8.71 -9.14 -6.10
CA VAL A 112 -8.52 -8.04 -5.15
C VAL A 112 -7.78 -6.90 -5.83
N TRP A 113 -8.33 -5.68 -5.74
CA TRP A 113 -7.58 -4.49 -6.14
C TRP A 113 -6.38 -4.31 -5.23
N PHE A 114 -5.16 -4.22 -5.76
CA PHE A 114 -4.00 -3.99 -4.92
C PHE A 114 -3.08 -2.89 -5.42
N GLU A 115 -2.43 -2.25 -4.47
CA GLU A 115 -1.43 -1.22 -4.66
C GLU A 115 -0.21 -1.57 -3.83
N VAL A 116 0.95 -1.04 -4.22
CA VAL A 116 2.23 -1.33 -3.55
C VAL A 116 2.84 -0.05 -3.02
N THR A 117 3.33 -0.09 -1.79
CA THR A 117 4.01 1.04 -1.15
C THR A 117 5.45 0.69 -0.80
N THR A 118 6.36 1.62 -1.09
CA THR A 118 7.76 1.57 -0.65
C THR A 118 8.09 2.86 0.08
N LEU A 119 8.31 2.74 1.40
CA LEU A 119 8.83 3.83 2.23
C LEU A 119 10.34 3.95 2.00
N LEU A 120 10.79 5.06 1.42
CA LEU A 120 12.22 5.30 1.18
C LEU A 120 12.86 5.89 2.43
N ILE A 121 13.91 5.26 2.93
CA ILE A 121 14.67 5.61 4.13
C ILE A 121 16.11 5.97 3.69
N PRO A 122 16.60 7.19 3.99
CA PRO A 122 17.93 7.63 3.56
C PRO A 122 19.05 6.69 3.98
N GLY A 123 19.83 6.25 3.00
CA GLY A 123 20.97 5.36 3.17
C GLY A 123 20.62 3.91 3.50
N GLN A 124 19.34 3.51 3.44
CA GLN A 124 18.91 2.13 3.67
C GLN A 124 18.37 1.45 2.41
N ASN A 125 17.47 2.12 1.67
CA ASN A 125 16.82 1.56 0.48
C ASN A 125 16.55 2.61 -0.62
N ASP A 126 17.18 3.80 -0.54
CA ASP A 126 16.89 4.94 -1.39
C ASP A 126 17.93 5.20 -2.49
N THR A 127 18.78 4.22 -2.78
CA THR A 127 19.77 4.34 -3.87
C THR A 127 19.11 4.28 -5.24
N GLU A 128 19.72 4.92 -6.25
CA GLU A 128 19.20 4.86 -7.62
C GLU A 128 19.20 3.44 -8.19
N GLU A 129 20.20 2.64 -7.83
CA GLU A 129 20.33 1.26 -8.26
C GLU A 129 19.20 0.39 -7.70
N GLU A 130 18.97 0.44 -6.39
CA GLU A 130 17.93 -0.38 -5.75
C GLU A 130 16.52 0.00 -6.22
N VAL A 131 16.22 1.30 -6.33
CA VAL A 131 14.93 1.76 -6.88
C VAL A 131 14.77 1.31 -8.33
N GLY A 132 15.84 1.35 -9.13
CA GLY A 132 15.84 0.83 -10.50
C GLY A 132 15.54 -0.68 -10.56
N GLN A 133 16.16 -1.47 -9.68
CA GLN A 133 15.90 -2.91 -9.57
C GLN A 133 14.44 -3.19 -9.19
N LEU A 134 13.91 -2.47 -8.20
CA LEU A 134 12.51 -2.56 -7.79
C LEU A 134 11.58 -2.26 -8.98
N CYS A 135 11.79 -1.14 -9.68
CA CYS A 135 10.94 -0.74 -10.80
C CYS A 135 11.00 -1.73 -11.96
N ALA A 136 12.20 -2.25 -12.28
CA ALA A 136 12.39 -3.24 -13.33
C ALA A 136 11.69 -4.57 -13.01
N TRP A 137 11.77 -5.04 -11.76
CA TRP A 137 11.03 -6.22 -11.32
C TRP A 137 9.52 -5.96 -11.34
N PHE A 138 9.09 -4.79 -10.86
CA PHE A 138 7.69 -4.41 -10.76
C PHE A 138 7.00 -4.46 -12.12
N ILE A 139 7.55 -3.77 -13.12
CA ILE A 139 6.95 -3.75 -14.45
C ILE A 139 6.95 -5.13 -15.11
N ALA A 140 8.00 -5.93 -14.88
CA ALA A 140 8.11 -7.27 -15.46
C ALA A 140 7.12 -8.28 -14.86
N ASN A 141 6.77 -8.15 -13.58
CA ASN A 141 5.97 -9.15 -12.87
C ASN A 141 4.52 -8.70 -12.60
N LEU A 142 4.30 -7.41 -12.38
CA LEU A 142 2.98 -6.84 -12.03
C LEU A 142 2.37 -6.07 -13.21
N GLY A 143 3.20 -5.62 -14.15
CA GLY A 143 2.79 -4.81 -15.30
C GLY A 143 2.72 -3.31 -14.98
N PRO A 144 2.31 -2.48 -15.96
CA PRO A 144 2.40 -1.03 -15.85
C PRO A 144 1.25 -0.38 -15.05
N ASP A 145 0.16 -1.12 -14.83
CA ASP A 145 -1.10 -0.58 -14.33
C ASP A 145 -1.30 -0.74 -12.82
N VAL A 146 -0.52 -1.59 -12.15
CA VAL A 146 -0.59 -1.71 -10.68
C VAL A 146 0.02 -0.45 -10.05
N PRO A 147 -0.71 0.28 -9.18
CA PRO A 147 -0.17 1.49 -8.57
C PRO A 147 1.03 1.23 -7.66
N LEU A 148 2.06 2.06 -7.82
CA LEU A 148 3.26 2.09 -6.97
C LEU A 148 3.36 3.43 -6.24
N HIS A 149 3.58 3.38 -4.93
CA HIS A 149 3.71 4.55 -4.08
C HIS A 149 5.12 4.61 -3.49
N PHE A 150 5.78 5.75 -3.63
CA PHE A 150 6.98 6.07 -2.87
C PHE A 150 6.64 7.07 -1.77
N THR A 151 6.89 6.69 -0.52
CA THR A 151 6.58 7.54 0.65
C THR A 151 7.84 7.98 1.36
N ALA A 152 7.82 9.18 1.95
CA ALA A 152 8.94 9.70 2.73
C ALA A 152 8.91 9.16 4.15
N PHE A 153 10.08 8.73 4.62
CA PHE A 153 10.36 8.39 6.00
C PHE A 153 10.46 9.65 6.86
N HIS A 154 9.94 9.55 8.09
CA HIS A 154 10.09 10.54 9.14
C HIS A 154 10.80 9.86 10.34
N PRO A 155 11.82 10.51 10.95
CA PRO A 155 12.54 9.92 12.08
C PRO A 155 11.64 9.84 13.31
N ASP A 156 11.31 8.63 13.74
CA ASP A 156 10.49 8.35 14.91
C ASP A 156 11.00 7.13 15.70
N PHE A 157 10.48 7.00 16.92
CA PHE A 157 10.74 5.90 17.85
C PHE A 157 12.24 5.63 18.07
N LYS A 158 12.80 4.56 17.48
CA LYS A 158 14.18 4.11 17.68
C LYS A 158 15.11 4.50 16.52
N MET A 159 14.60 5.11 15.46
CA MET A 159 15.36 5.44 14.25
C MET A 159 15.52 6.96 14.09
N MET A 160 15.92 7.63 15.18
CA MET A 160 16.10 9.09 15.21
C MET A 160 17.41 9.57 14.58
N ASN A 161 18.33 8.65 14.29
CA ASN A 161 19.67 8.93 13.78
C ASN A 161 19.74 9.02 12.25
N ILE A 162 18.65 8.73 11.54
CA ILE A 162 18.51 8.87 10.10
C ILE A 162 17.64 10.11 9.85
N PRO A 163 18.01 11.03 8.95
CA PRO A 163 17.17 12.20 8.65
C PRO A 163 15.88 11.80 7.93
N ALA A 164 14.89 12.70 7.93
CA ALA A 164 13.70 12.55 7.10
C ALA A 164 14.08 12.46 5.61
N THR A 165 13.30 11.70 4.83
CA THR A 165 13.57 11.55 3.40
C THR A 165 13.37 12.86 2.66
N PRO A 166 14.39 13.36 1.94
CA PRO A 166 14.23 14.56 1.13
C PRO A 166 13.18 14.34 0.02
N PRO A 167 12.32 15.33 -0.28
CA PRO A 167 11.35 15.22 -1.38
C PRO A 167 11.99 14.89 -2.73
N SER A 168 13.21 15.36 -2.98
CA SER A 168 13.98 15.06 -4.20
C SER A 168 14.23 13.57 -4.40
N THR A 169 14.39 12.79 -3.33
CA THR A 169 14.53 11.33 -3.39
C THR A 169 13.28 10.68 -4.00
N LEU A 170 12.09 11.11 -3.56
CA LEU A 170 10.82 10.62 -4.09
C LEU A 170 10.58 11.07 -5.52
N PHE A 171 10.94 12.31 -5.87
CA PHE A 171 10.78 12.82 -7.24
C PHE A 171 11.64 12.01 -8.22
N ARG A 172 12.87 11.68 -7.82
CA ARG A 172 13.76 10.84 -8.60
C ARG A 172 13.21 9.42 -8.74
N ALA A 173 12.78 8.79 -7.65
CA ALA A 173 12.21 7.45 -7.67
C ALA A 173 10.97 7.37 -8.56
N ARG A 174 10.06 8.35 -8.43
CA ARG A 174 8.88 8.48 -9.30
C ARG A 174 9.29 8.62 -10.77
N ARG A 175 10.28 9.47 -11.08
CA ARG A 175 10.76 9.62 -12.45
C ARG A 175 11.30 8.31 -13.02
N GLN A 176 12.16 7.60 -12.28
CA GLN A 176 12.70 6.29 -12.72
C GLN A 176 11.58 5.28 -13.03
N ALA A 177 10.57 5.21 -12.17
CA ALA A 177 9.40 4.35 -12.34
C ALA A 177 8.55 4.71 -13.58
N LEU A 178 8.35 6.00 -13.83
CA LEU A 178 7.64 6.47 -15.03
C LEU A 178 8.47 6.23 -16.31
N ASP A 179 9.79 6.50 -16.26
CA ASP A 179 10.69 6.37 -17.41
C ASP A 179 10.79 4.92 -17.91
N ILE A 180 10.63 3.92 -17.03
CA ILE A 180 10.59 2.50 -17.41
C ILE A 180 9.21 2.06 -17.91
N GLY A 181 8.17 2.89 -17.76
CA GLY A 181 6.84 2.65 -18.32
C GLY A 181 5.73 2.33 -17.31
N LEU A 182 5.93 2.53 -16.00
CA LEU A 182 4.82 2.44 -15.05
C LEU A 182 3.87 3.63 -15.25
N HIS A 183 2.55 3.38 -15.22
CA HIS A 183 1.55 4.42 -15.48
C HIS A 183 1.14 5.18 -14.22
N HIS A 184 1.08 4.47 -13.09
CA HIS A 184 0.48 4.97 -11.86
C HIS A 184 1.51 4.97 -10.73
N VAL A 185 2.30 6.05 -10.67
CA VAL A 185 3.34 6.23 -9.65
C VAL A 185 3.08 7.47 -8.82
N TYR A 186 2.94 7.27 -7.51
CA TYR A 186 2.56 8.31 -6.56
C TYR A 186 3.66 8.61 -5.55
N THR A 187 3.67 9.85 -5.05
CA THR A 187 4.52 10.28 -3.93
C THR A 187 3.68 10.64 -2.72
N GLY A 188 3.97 10.03 -1.58
CA GLY A 188 3.28 10.31 -0.31
C GLY A 188 4.19 10.91 0.76
N ASN A 189 3.59 11.41 1.85
CA ASN A 189 4.26 12.07 2.98
C ASN A 189 5.12 13.30 2.61
N VAL A 190 4.89 13.88 1.44
CA VAL A 190 5.51 15.13 0.97
C VAL A 190 4.46 15.99 0.29
N HIS A 191 4.69 17.30 0.20
CA HIS A 191 3.85 18.19 -0.61
C HIS A 191 4.31 18.12 -2.07
N ASN A 192 3.55 17.41 -2.90
CA ASN A 192 3.84 17.23 -4.31
C ASN A 192 2.55 16.96 -5.09
N ALA A 193 1.86 18.02 -5.49
CA ALA A 193 0.58 17.89 -6.18
C ALA A 193 0.70 17.02 -7.46
N ASP A 194 1.80 17.18 -8.20
CA ASP A 194 2.03 16.42 -9.43
C ASP A 194 2.26 14.93 -9.17
N GLY A 195 2.93 14.57 -8.07
CA GLY A 195 3.11 13.18 -7.67
C GLY A 195 1.95 12.58 -6.87
N GLN A 196 1.01 13.38 -6.38
CA GLN A 196 -0.16 12.91 -5.64
C GLN A 196 -1.41 12.74 -6.54
N SER A 197 -1.39 13.41 -7.69
CA SER A 197 -2.49 13.42 -8.64
C SER A 197 -2.50 12.17 -9.54
N THR A 198 -3.68 11.77 -9.98
CA THR A 198 -3.86 10.67 -10.95
C THR A 198 -3.93 11.23 -12.36
N TYR A 199 -3.23 10.60 -13.30
CA TYR A 199 -3.19 10.97 -14.72
C TYR A 199 -3.68 9.80 -15.57
N CYS A 200 -4.30 10.13 -16.71
CA CYS A 200 -4.70 9.15 -17.70
C CYS A 200 -3.45 8.53 -18.35
N ALA A 201 -3.32 7.19 -18.29
CA ALA A 201 -2.20 6.47 -18.88
C ALA A 201 -2.09 6.67 -20.40
N ALA A 202 -3.21 6.89 -21.10
CA ALA A 202 -3.25 7.02 -22.55
C ALA A 202 -2.85 8.41 -23.07
N CYS A 203 -3.21 9.48 -22.36
CA CYS A 203 -3.06 10.86 -22.87
C CYS A 203 -2.38 11.84 -21.91
N GLY A 204 -2.03 11.40 -20.70
CA GLY A 204 -1.37 12.25 -19.69
C GLY A 204 -2.26 13.33 -19.09
N THR A 205 -3.57 13.35 -19.40
CA THR A 205 -4.49 14.32 -18.79
C THR A 205 -4.63 14.04 -17.29
N ARG A 206 -4.53 15.08 -16.46
CA ARG A 206 -4.81 14.98 -15.03
C ARG A 206 -6.30 14.65 -14.82
N LEU A 207 -6.57 13.50 -14.21
CA LEU A 207 -7.91 13.01 -13.94
C LEU A 207 -8.40 13.41 -12.55
N ILE A 208 -7.52 13.30 -11.55
CA ILE A 208 -7.82 13.67 -10.18
C ILE A 208 -6.64 14.48 -9.65
N GLU A 209 -6.87 15.74 -9.31
CA GLU A 209 -5.89 16.56 -8.62
C GLU A 209 -5.93 16.29 -7.11
N ARG A 210 -4.76 16.05 -6.52
CA ARG A 210 -4.60 15.92 -5.07
C ARG A 210 -3.45 16.79 -4.58
N ASN A 211 -3.68 17.48 -3.48
CA ASN A 211 -2.64 18.18 -2.72
C ASN A 211 -2.85 17.90 -1.23
N GLY A 212 -2.13 16.90 -0.71
CA GLY A 212 -2.42 16.30 0.60
C GLY A 212 -3.86 15.78 0.65
N TYR A 213 -4.64 16.24 1.63
CA TYR A 213 -6.05 15.86 1.79
C TYR A 213 -7.02 16.70 0.94
N THR A 214 -6.53 17.68 0.20
CA THR A 214 -7.39 18.53 -0.66
C THR A 214 -7.51 17.89 -2.03
N LEU A 215 -8.75 17.70 -2.48
CA LEU A 215 -9.08 17.29 -3.85
C LEU A 215 -9.40 18.54 -4.68
N GLY A 216 -8.82 18.61 -5.88
CA GLY A 216 -9.06 19.68 -6.85
C GLY A 216 -9.91 19.20 -8.02
N GLU A 217 -9.38 19.31 -9.23
CA GLU A 217 -10.02 18.77 -10.44
C GLU A 217 -10.42 17.28 -10.30
N TRP A 218 -11.61 16.96 -10.81
CA TRP A 218 -12.16 15.60 -10.85
C TRP A 218 -12.78 15.34 -12.24
N ARG A 219 -12.17 14.44 -13.02
CA ARG A 219 -12.52 14.17 -14.43
C ARG A 219 -12.79 12.69 -14.71
N LEU A 220 -13.25 11.93 -13.71
CA LEU A 220 -13.64 10.53 -13.88
C LEU A 220 -15.08 10.35 -14.42
N ASP A 221 -15.90 11.39 -14.30
CA ASP A 221 -17.32 11.39 -14.72
C ASP A 221 -17.57 12.29 -15.95
N ALA A 222 -16.51 12.72 -16.63
CA ALA A 222 -16.54 13.66 -17.76
C ALA A 222 -16.63 12.96 -19.12
#